data_AF-A0A946HKJ3-F1
#
_entry.id   AF-A0A946HKJ3-F1
#
_cell.length_a   1.000
_cell.length_b   1.000
_cell.length_c   1.000
_cell.angle_alpha   90.00
_cell.angle_beta   90.00
_cell.angle_gamma   90.00
#
_symmetry.space_group_name_H-M   'P 1'
#
loop_
_entity.id
_entity.type
_entity.pdbx_description
1 polymer ?
#
loop_
_entity_poly.entity_id
_entity_poly.type
_entity_poly.pdbx_seq_one_letter_code
_entity_poly.pdbx_strand_id
1 'polypeptide(L)' 'PAYAPGTGTPVWGGLTSAQAAIILRELAGINVVGADVVEVSPPYDPAGITAVAGAHVAMELICLWGWTRRG' A
#
# COMPACT_ATOMS: atom_id res chain seq x y z
N PRO A 1 -9.43 -10.45 -7.01
CA PRO A 1 -9.39 -9.15 -6.30
C PRO A 1 -9.29 -8.01 -7.31
N ALA A 2 -10.11 -6.95 -7.18
CA ALA A 2 -10.24 -5.93 -8.22
C ALA A 2 -9.03 -4.97 -8.31
N TYR A 3 -8.39 -4.67 -7.19
CA TYR A 3 -7.35 -3.62 -7.10
C TYR A 3 -5.93 -4.14 -6.89
N ALA A 4 -5.78 -5.42 -6.53
CA ALA A 4 -4.51 -6.10 -6.33
C ALA A 4 -4.64 -7.58 -6.79
N PRO A 5 -4.83 -7.85 -8.09
CA PRO A 5 -4.90 -9.21 -8.61
C PRO A 5 -3.57 -9.97 -8.52
N GLY A 6 -2.45 -9.25 -8.55
CA GLY A 6 -1.09 -9.78 -8.57
C GLY A 6 -0.55 -10.15 -7.19
N THR A 7 -1.22 -11.07 -6.51
CA THR A 7 -0.81 -11.60 -5.21
C THR A 7 -0.91 -13.12 -5.20
N GLY A 8 -0.08 -13.81 -4.40
CA GLY A 8 -0.04 -15.28 -4.37
C GLY A 8 -1.31 -15.92 -3.80
N THR A 9 -2.08 -15.19 -2.99
CA THR A 9 -3.29 -15.70 -2.31
C THR A 9 -4.46 -14.72 -2.41
N PRO A 10 -5.08 -14.58 -3.59
CA PRO A 10 -6.17 -13.62 -3.78
C PRO A 10 -7.42 -14.02 -3.00
N VAL A 11 -7.96 -13.10 -2.19
CA VAL A 11 -9.24 -13.25 -1.46
C VAL A 11 -10.25 -12.21 -1.96
N TRP A 12 -11.53 -12.59 -2.01
CA TRP A 12 -12.63 -11.72 -2.44
C TRP A 12 -13.12 -10.81 -1.30
N GLY A 13 -13.84 -9.72 -1.64
CA GLY A 13 -14.39 -8.78 -0.64
C GLY A 13 -13.37 -7.87 0.04
N GLY A 14 -12.16 -7.74 -0.52
CA GLY A 14 -11.10 -6.90 0.02
C GLY A 14 -11.35 -5.40 -0.10
N LEU A 15 -10.44 -4.62 0.47
CA LEU A 15 -10.45 -3.16 0.47
C LEU A 15 -10.31 -2.59 -0.95
N THR A 16 -10.91 -1.41 -1.15
CA THR A 16 -10.58 -0.56 -2.30
C THR A 16 -9.27 0.20 -2.04
N SER A 17 -8.54 0.57 -3.10
CA SER A 17 -7.30 1.36 -2.96
C SER A 17 -7.53 2.71 -2.25
N ALA A 18 -8.72 3.30 -2.41
CA ALA A 18 -9.08 4.55 -1.73
C ALA A 18 -9.22 4.36 -0.21
N GLN A 19 -9.85 3.27 0.24
CA GLN A 19 -9.95 2.96 1.66
C GLN A 19 -8.57 2.72 2.29
N ALA A 20 -7.70 1.98 1.59
CA ALA A 20 -6.32 1.77 2.05
C ALA A 20 -5.56 3.10 2.20
N ALA A 21 -5.69 4.01 1.24
CA ALA A 21 -5.04 5.33 1.30
C ALA A 21 -5.56 6.19 2.48
N ILE A 22 -6.87 6.17 2.74
CA ILE A 22 -7.47 6.89 3.89
C ILE A 22 -6.89 6.37 5.20
N ILE A 23 -6.89 5.05 5.38
CA ILE A 23 -6.36 4.41 6.59
C ILE A 23 -4.89 4.82 6.81
N LEU A 24 -4.05 4.73 5.77
CA LEU A 24 -2.64 5.11 5.86
C LEU A 24 -2.47 6.58 6.27
N ARG A 25 -3.23 7.51 5.68
CA ARG A 25 -3.14 8.94 6.01
C ARG A 25 -3.58 9.24 7.44
N GLU A 26 -4.55 8.50 7.96
CA GLU A 26 -5.00 8.63 9.36
C GLU A 26 -3.98 8.11 10.38
N LEU A 27 -2.93 7.40 9.95
CA LEU A 27 -1.79 7.03 10.79
C LEU A 27 -0.79 8.18 11.01
N ALA A 28 -1.02 9.37 10.42
CA ALA A 28 -0.15 10.52 10.62
C ALA A 28 -0.05 10.90 12.11
N GLY A 29 1.18 11.10 12.58
CA GLY A 29 1.49 11.39 13.99
C GLY A 29 1.97 10.18 14.80
N ILE A 30 1.86 8.97 14.27
CA ILE A 30 2.50 7.78 14.85
C ILE A 30 4.02 7.84 14.61
N ASN A 31 4.81 7.37 15.58
CA ASN A 31 6.26 7.21 15.42
C ASN A 31 6.60 6.01 14.51
N VAL A 32 6.56 6.24 13.20
CA VAL A 32 6.92 5.24 12.18
C VAL A 32 8.44 5.05 12.12
N VAL A 33 8.93 3.90 12.60
CA VAL A 33 10.36 3.52 12.57
C VAL A 33 10.77 2.76 11.30
N GLY A 34 9.80 2.19 10.59
CA GLY A 34 9.98 1.46 9.33
C GLY A 34 8.65 0.88 8.84
N ALA A 35 8.59 0.52 7.56
CA ALA A 35 7.44 -0.12 6.93
C ALA A 35 7.88 -0.92 5.69
N ASP A 36 7.07 -1.91 5.31
CA ASP A 36 7.28 -2.73 4.11
C ASP A 36 6.00 -2.80 3.26
N VAL A 37 6.17 -3.14 1.97
CA VAL A 37 5.08 -3.46 1.04
C VAL A 37 5.40 -4.82 0.45
N VAL A 38 4.59 -5.81 0.80
CA VAL A 38 4.83 -7.22 0.48
C VAL A 38 3.74 -7.79 -0.42
N GLU A 39 3.95 -9.02 -0.88
CA GLU A 39 2.97 -9.82 -1.64
C GLU A 39 2.56 -9.27 -3.02
N VAL A 40 3.34 -8.34 -3.58
CA VAL A 40 3.26 -7.99 -5.00
C VAL A 40 3.95 -9.08 -5.81
N SER A 41 3.20 -9.76 -6.66
CA SER A 41 3.66 -10.84 -7.52
C SER A 41 3.48 -10.48 -9.00
N PRO A 42 4.55 -9.99 -9.68
CA PRO A 42 4.49 -9.59 -11.09
C PRO A 42 3.94 -10.65 -12.06
N PRO A 43 4.22 -11.97 -11.89
CA PRO A 43 3.62 -13.00 -12.75
C PRO A 43 2.10 -13.05 -12.73
N TYR A 44 1.47 -12.60 -11.64
CA TYR A 44 0.01 -12.55 -11.49
C TYR A 44 -0.57 -11.14 -11.75
N ASP A 45 0.26 -10.20 -12.18
CA ASP A 45 -0.11 -8.80 -12.42
C ASP A 45 0.05 -8.39 -13.89
N PRO A 46 -0.70 -8.99 -14.83
CA PRO A 46 -0.51 -8.79 -16.27
C PRO A 46 -0.72 -7.33 -16.73
N ALA A 47 -1.49 -6.55 -15.98
CA ALA A 47 -1.74 -5.13 -16.23
C ALA A 47 -0.89 -4.18 -15.36
N GLY A 48 -0.03 -4.72 -14.47
CA GLY A 48 0.82 -3.93 -13.58
C GLY A 48 0.05 -3.13 -12.51
N ILE A 49 -1.25 -3.36 -12.35
CA ILE A 49 -2.09 -2.54 -11.46
C ILE A 49 -1.77 -2.78 -9.99
N THR A 50 -1.32 -3.99 -9.64
CA THR A 50 -0.91 -4.35 -8.27
C THR A 50 0.42 -3.70 -7.94
N ALA A 51 1.36 -3.68 -8.88
CA ALA A 51 2.62 -2.96 -8.75
C ALA A 51 2.40 -1.45 -8.56
N VAL A 52 1.48 -0.85 -9.33
CA VAL A 52 1.11 0.57 -9.17
C VAL A 52 0.44 0.82 -7.82
N ALA A 53 -0.46 -0.05 -7.37
CA ALA A 53 -1.07 0.06 -6.05
C ALA A 53 -0.01 -0.03 -4.93
N GLY A 54 0.92 -0.98 -5.03
CA GLY A 54 2.04 -1.11 -4.09
C GLY A 54 2.94 0.12 -4.06
N ALA A 55 3.23 0.72 -5.22
CA ALA A 55 4.01 1.96 -5.30
C ALA A 55 3.30 3.14 -4.61
N HIS A 56 1.97 3.26 -4.74
CA HIS A 56 1.20 4.29 -4.02
C HIS A 56 1.22 4.07 -2.51
N VAL A 57 1.10 2.82 -2.05
CA VAL A 57 1.24 2.49 -0.62
C VAL A 57 2.64 2.87 -0.12
N ALA A 58 3.70 2.54 -0.86
CA ALA A 58 5.06 2.91 -0.50
C ALA A 58 5.23 4.44 -0.40
N MET A 59 4.63 5.21 -1.32
CA MET A 59 4.64 6.68 -1.25
C MET A 59 3.96 7.21 0.02
N GLU A 60 2.78 6.70 0.39
CA GLU A 60 2.10 7.11 1.62
C GLU A 60 2.93 6.75 2.87
N LEU A 61 3.60 5.59 2.89
CA LEU A 61 4.51 5.19 3.97
C LEU A 61 5.72 6.14 4.08
N ILE A 62 6.30 6.57 2.95
CA ILE A 62 7.38 7.56 2.92
C ILE A 62 6.88 8.91 3.46
N CYS A 63 5.66 9.34 3.09
CA CYS A 63 5.04 10.55 3.62
C CYS A 63 4.86 10.48 5.15
N LEU A 64 4.39 9.36 5.68
CA LEU A 64 4.25 9.14 7.13
C LEU A 64 5.60 9.16 7.85
N TRP A 65 6.60 8.51 7.27
CA TRP A 65 7.96 8.53 7.82
C TRP A 65 8.56 9.94 7.79
N GLY A 66 8.29 10.71 6.73
CA GLY A 66 8.66 12.13 6.63
C GLY A 66 7.93 13.00 7.65
N TRP A 67 6.67 12.72 7.96
CA TRP A 67 5.89 13.44 8.98
C TRP A 67 6.56 13.41 10.36
N THR A 68 7.10 12.25 10.77
CA THR A 68 7.84 12.12 12.05
C THR A 68 9.11 12.96 12.14
N ARG A 69 9.62 13.46 11.01
CA ARG A 69 10.85 14.26 10.91
C ARG A 69 10.60 15.75 10.71
N ARG A 70 9.34 16.19 10.71
CA ARG A 70 8.98 17.62 10.61
C ARG A 70 9.22 18.42 11.91
N GLY A 71 10.12 17.94 12.77
CA GLY A 71 10.54 18.61 14.01
C GLY A 71 11.76 19.50 13.77
#